data_AF-A0A0N8I0A0-F1
#
_entry.id   AF-A0A0N8I0A0-F1
#
_cell.length_a   1.000
_cell.length_b   1.000
_cell.length_c   1.000
_cell.angle_alpha   90.00
_cell.angle_beta   90.00
_cell.angle_gamma   90.00
#
_symmetry.space_group_name_H-M   'P 1'
#
loop_
_entity.id
_entity.type
_entity.pdbx_description
1 polymer ?
#
loop_
_entity_poly.entity_id
_entity_poly.type
_entity_poly.pdbx_seq_one_letter_code
_entity_poly.pdbx_strand_id
1 'polypeptide(L)'
;MYNDGAYTESYDCFKFEWYNYGRGTAESAFCHGMQQVAAGTHKHAADCGRGADAGDAGMRSLFSTALGYLQGVPDDFYGVDVAAVRRRLLVAIFEPQLIDGWRIAIDDHTPDAYPADYEYAAGLG
;
A
#
# COMPACT_ATOMS: atom_id res chain seq x y z
N MET A 1 7.58 -1.75 -7.10
CA MET A 1 7.90 -0.50 -6.37
C MET A 1 7.72 -0.62 -4.86
N TYR A 2 6.54 -0.93 -4.32
CA TYR A 2 6.36 -1.09 -2.86
C TYR A 2 7.38 -2.04 -2.23
N ASN A 3 7.58 -3.21 -2.85
CA ASN A 3 8.50 -4.25 -2.37
C ASN A 3 9.98 -3.81 -2.31
N ASP A 4 10.35 -2.73 -3.01
CA ASP A 4 11.70 -2.16 -3.05
C ASP A 4 11.83 -0.95 -2.11
N GLY A 5 10.79 -0.64 -1.34
CA GLY A 5 10.74 0.54 -0.48
C GLY A 5 10.47 1.86 -1.21
N ALA A 6 10.20 1.82 -2.52
CA ALA A 6 9.80 2.98 -3.32
C ALA A 6 8.31 3.31 -3.09
N TYR A 7 7.98 3.69 -1.85
CA TYR A 7 6.60 3.86 -1.39
C TYR A 7 5.91 5.07 -2.01
N THR A 8 6.64 6.14 -2.32
CA THR A 8 6.08 7.35 -2.93
C THR A 8 5.70 7.09 -4.38
N GLU A 9 6.58 6.45 -5.15
CA GLU A 9 6.34 6.06 -6.53
C GLU A 9 5.20 5.03 -6.61
N SER A 10 5.17 4.09 -5.65
CA SER A 10 4.04 3.16 -5.52
C SER A 10 2.72 3.88 -5.23
N TYR A 11 2.73 4.89 -4.35
CA TYR A 11 1.56 5.71 -4.05
C TYR A 11 1.05 6.45 -5.30
N ASP A 12 1.96 7.05 -6.09
CA ASP A 12 1.59 7.80 -7.29
C ASP A 12 1.00 6.90 -8.37
N CYS A 13 1.53 5.69 -8.55
CA CYS A 13 0.96 4.71 -9.48
C CYS A 13 -0.49 4.36 -9.13
N PHE A 14 -0.77 4.01 -7.87
CA PHE A 14 -2.14 3.70 -7.45
C PHE A 14 -3.06 4.92 -7.50
N LYS A 15 -2.55 6.11 -7.16
CA LYS A 15 -3.31 7.35 -7.22
C LYS A 15 -3.68 7.71 -8.66
N PHE A 16 -2.74 7.60 -9.60
CA PHE A 16 -2.97 7.85 -11.01
C PHE A 16 -4.03 6.90 -11.56
N GLU A 17 -3.85 5.61 -11.27
CA GLU A 17 -4.74 4.56 -11.74
C GLU A 17 -6.14 4.66 -11.12
N TRP A 18 -6.25 5.12 -9.87
CA TRP A 18 -7.52 5.42 -9.23
C TRP A 18 -8.38 6.44 -10.00
N TYR A 19 -7.76 7.47 -10.60
CA TYR A 19 -8.50 8.47 -11.39
C TYR A 19 -9.15 7.90 -12.65
N ASN A 20 -8.70 6.73 -13.12
CA ASN A 20 -9.27 6.06 -14.28
C ASN A 20 -10.57 5.32 -13.97
N TYR A 21 -10.88 5.08 -12.68
CA TYR A 21 -12.07 4.35 -12.26
C TYR A 21 -13.18 5.27 -11.73
N GLY A 22 -14.42 4.92 -12.08
CA GLY A 22 -15.60 5.52 -11.48
C GLY A 22 -15.72 5.20 -9.98
N ARG A 23 -16.51 5.98 -9.25
CA ARG A 23 -16.74 5.74 -7.81
C ARG A 23 -17.49 4.44 -7.59
N GLY A 24 -17.08 3.68 -6.57
CA GLY A 24 -17.81 2.51 -6.07
C GLY A 24 -17.51 1.20 -6.77
N THR A 25 -16.55 1.15 -7.71
CA THR A 25 -16.08 -0.12 -8.29
C THR A 25 -15.04 -0.80 -7.40
N ALA A 26 -14.84 -2.10 -7.62
CA ALA A 26 -13.80 -2.86 -6.91
C ALA A 26 -12.40 -2.32 -7.25
N GLU A 27 -12.17 -1.91 -8.50
CA GLU A 27 -10.94 -1.31 -8.97
C GLU A 27 -10.66 0.04 -8.30
N SER A 28 -11.67 0.91 -8.18
CA SER A 28 -11.52 2.18 -7.46
C SER A 28 -11.23 1.94 -5.98
N ALA A 29 -11.91 0.99 -5.35
CA ALA A 29 -11.68 0.65 -3.95
C ALA A 29 -10.29 0.04 -3.73
N PHE A 30 -9.86 -0.84 -4.64
CA PHE A 30 -8.52 -1.42 -4.61
C PHE A 30 -7.43 -0.36 -4.75
N CYS A 31 -7.49 0.49 -5.79
CA CYS A 31 -6.47 1.52 -6.01
C CYS A 31 -6.39 2.49 -4.83
N HIS A 32 -7.54 2.92 -4.30
CA HIS A 32 -7.56 3.80 -3.14
C HIS A 32 -7.03 3.08 -1.88
N GLY A 33 -7.41 1.82 -1.65
CA GLY A 33 -6.89 1.02 -0.56
C GLY A 33 -5.37 0.88 -0.59
N MET A 34 -4.82 0.48 -1.74
CA MET A 34 -3.38 0.29 -1.93
C MET A 34 -2.58 1.60 -1.88
N GLN A 35 -3.16 2.71 -2.36
CA GLN A 35 -2.60 4.05 -2.17
C GLN A 35 -2.40 4.36 -0.68
N GLN A 36 -3.39 4.05 0.17
CA GLN A 36 -3.29 4.27 1.62
C GLN A 36 -2.26 3.33 2.27
N VAL A 37 -2.10 2.09 1.78
CA VAL A 37 -1.05 1.16 2.23
C VAL A 37 0.35 1.72 1.95
N ALA A 38 0.59 2.22 0.75
CA ALA A 38 1.87 2.83 0.38
C ALA A 38 2.15 4.08 1.23
N ALA A 39 1.18 4.99 1.37
CA ALA A 39 1.32 6.18 2.20
C ALA A 39 1.56 5.86 3.68
N GLY A 40 0.84 4.90 4.24
CA GLY A 40 1.00 4.48 5.63
C GLY A 40 2.40 3.91 5.89
N THR A 41 2.89 3.06 4.99
CA THR A 41 4.23 2.45 5.09
C THR A 41 5.32 3.51 4.95
N HIS A 42 5.19 4.42 3.99
CA HIS A 42 6.11 5.56 3.85
C HIS A 42 6.19 6.38 5.13
N LYS A 43 5.03 6.67 5.73
CA LYS A 43 4.96 7.46 6.96
C LYS A 43 5.62 6.75 8.14
N HIS A 44 5.37 5.46 8.33
CA HIS A 44 6.06 4.66 9.34
C HIS A 44 7.58 4.73 9.13
N ALA A 45 8.05 4.41 7.92
CA ALA A 45 9.48 4.42 7.59
C ALA A 45 10.15 5.80 7.78
N ALA A 46 9.45 6.89 7.47
CA ALA A 46 9.96 8.26 7.62
C ALA A 46 10.07 8.72 9.09
N ASP A 47 9.25 8.16 9.97
CA ASP A 47 9.14 8.55 11.39
C ASP A 47 9.81 7.54 12.35
N CYS A 48 10.23 6.36 11.86
CA CYS A 48 11.08 5.43 12.58
C CYS A 48 12.28 6.17 13.22
N GLY A 49 12.32 6.20 14.55
CA GLY A 49 13.42 6.81 15.32
C GLY A 49 13.24 8.28 15.73
N ARG A 50 12.16 8.98 15.34
CA ARG A 50 11.88 10.37 15.77
C ARG A 50 10.96 10.49 16.99
N GLY A 51 10.67 9.36 17.65
CA GLY A 51 9.67 9.23 18.71
C GLY A 51 8.43 8.53 18.14
N ALA A 52 8.17 7.29 18.59
CA ALA A 52 7.26 6.34 17.95
C ALA A 52 5.82 6.85 17.77
N ASP A 53 5.36 7.75 18.63
CA ASP A 53 3.93 8.02 18.77
C ASP A 53 3.32 8.83 17.60
N ALA A 54 4.05 9.77 16.99
CA ALA A 54 3.49 10.66 15.96
C ALA A 54 3.39 10.00 14.57
N GLY A 55 4.41 9.23 14.19
CA GLY A 55 4.44 8.53 12.91
C GLY A 55 3.49 7.34 12.88
N ASP A 56 3.47 6.56 13.96
CA ASP A 56 2.61 5.39 14.05
C ASP A 56 1.14 5.79 14.15
N ALA A 57 0.79 6.93 14.78
CA ALA A 57 -0.58 7.43 14.75
C ALA A 57 -1.05 7.71 13.30
N GLY A 58 -0.18 8.29 12.48
CA GLY A 58 -0.47 8.54 11.07
C GLY A 58 -0.59 7.25 10.26
N MET A 59 0.36 6.33 10.41
CA MET A 59 0.31 5.00 9.77
C MET A 59 -0.98 4.27 10.16
N ARG A 60 -1.33 4.22 11.45
CA ARG A 60 -2.56 3.57 11.95
C ARG A 60 -3.82 4.15 11.33
N SER A 61 -3.89 5.48 11.18
CA SER A 61 -5.02 6.14 10.51
C SER A 61 -5.12 5.71 9.04
N LEU A 62 -4.01 5.72 8.31
CA LEU A 62 -3.96 5.38 6.89
C LEU A 62 -4.32 3.89 6.67
N PHE A 63 -3.79 2.99 7.50
CA PHE A 63 -4.11 1.56 7.44
C PHE A 63 -5.57 1.27 7.79
N SER A 64 -6.14 1.98 8.76
CA SER A 64 -7.58 1.86 9.07
C SER A 64 -8.43 2.29 7.88
N THR A 65 -8.07 3.37 7.19
CA THR A 65 -8.73 3.81 5.96
C THR A 65 -8.56 2.78 4.83
N ALA A 66 -7.35 2.25 4.64
CA ALA A 66 -7.07 1.21 3.65
C ALA A 66 -7.96 -0.03 3.85
N LEU A 67 -8.08 -0.52 5.08
CA LEU A 67 -8.95 -1.65 5.42
C LEU A 67 -10.42 -1.41 5.06
N GLY A 68 -10.92 -0.19 5.28
CA GLY A 68 -12.28 0.18 4.89
C GLY A 68 -12.52 0.07 3.39
N TYR A 69 -11.56 0.50 2.56
CA TYR A 69 -11.65 0.36 1.11
C TYR A 69 -11.50 -1.09 0.64
N LEU A 70 -10.56 -1.83 1.22
CA LEU A 70 -10.25 -3.20 0.80
C LEU A 70 -11.28 -4.25 1.28
N GLN A 71 -12.22 -3.90 2.15
CA GLN A 71 -13.19 -4.85 2.71
C GLN A 71 -14.02 -5.58 1.64
N GLY A 72 -14.43 -4.86 0.59
CA GLY A 72 -15.25 -5.40 -0.50
C GLY A 72 -14.47 -5.88 -1.73
N VAL A 73 -13.14 -5.80 -1.69
CA VAL A 73 -12.28 -6.25 -2.79
C VAL A 73 -12.07 -7.76 -2.66
N PRO A 74 -12.11 -8.53 -3.77
CA PRO A 74 -11.80 -9.97 -3.77
C PRO A 74 -10.47 -10.28 -3.09
N ASP A 75 -10.38 -11.49 -2.50
CA ASP A 75 -9.20 -11.93 -1.74
C ASP A 75 -7.93 -12.01 -2.60
N ASP A 76 -8.10 -12.35 -3.87
CA ASP A 76 -7.11 -12.24 -4.94
C ASP A 76 -7.65 -11.27 -5.99
N PHE A 77 -6.92 -10.19 -6.24
CA PHE A 77 -7.33 -9.15 -7.18
C PHE A 77 -6.13 -8.66 -7.99
N TYR A 78 -6.18 -8.86 -9.32
CA TYR A 78 -5.04 -8.63 -10.23
C TYR A 78 -3.75 -9.36 -9.78
N GLY A 79 -3.89 -10.55 -9.16
CA GLY A 79 -2.76 -11.35 -8.66
C GLY A 79 -2.29 -10.93 -7.26
N VAL A 80 -2.75 -9.79 -6.72
CA VAL A 80 -2.39 -9.37 -5.36
C VAL A 80 -3.16 -10.19 -4.33
N ASP A 81 -2.47 -10.77 -3.35
CA ASP A 81 -3.11 -11.38 -2.18
C ASP A 81 -3.65 -10.29 -1.22
N VAL A 82 -4.82 -9.74 -1.58
CA VAL A 82 -5.52 -8.70 -0.82
C VAL A 82 -5.95 -9.22 0.56
N ALA A 83 -6.19 -10.52 0.70
CA ALA A 83 -6.44 -11.12 2.01
C ALA A 83 -5.21 -11.02 2.92
N ALA A 84 -3.99 -11.29 2.43
CA ALA A 84 -2.76 -11.09 3.17
C ALA A 84 -2.49 -9.62 3.49
N VAL A 85 -2.77 -8.71 2.54
CA VAL A 85 -2.68 -7.28 2.79
C VAL A 85 -3.58 -6.89 3.97
N ARG A 86 -4.87 -7.23 3.93
CA ARG A 86 -5.81 -6.93 5.02
C ARG A 86 -5.33 -7.51 6.36
N ARG A 87 -4.90 -8.78 6.39
CA ARG A 87 -4.37 -9.40 7.60
C ARG A 87 -3.15 -8.65 8.14
N ARG A 88 -2.20 -8.26 7.28
CA ARG A 88 -1.02 -7.51 7.71
C ARG A 88 -1.40 -6.17 8.32
N LEU A 89 -2.26 -5.40 7.66
CA LEU A 89 -2.67 -4.08 8.15
C LEU A 89 -3.38 -4.17 9.50
N LEU A 90 -4.25 -5.18 9.68
CA LEU A 90 -4.95 -5.41 10.95
C LEU A 90 -3.98 -5.60 12.12
N VAL A 91 -2.87 -6.33 11.92
CA VAL A 91 -1.87 -6.53 12.97
C VAL A 91 -0.93 -5.31 13.08
N ALA A 92 -0.49 -4.75 11.95
CA ALA A 92 0.42 -3.61 11.94
C ALA A 92 -0.19 -2.34 12.57
N ILE A 93 -1.52 -2.20 12.57
CA ILE A 93 -2.21 -1.15 13.33
C ILE A 93 -1.92 -1.24 14.83
N PHE A 94 -1.56 -2.40 15.38
CA PHE A 94 -1.20 -2.58 16.78
C PHE A 94 0.32 -2.73 16.97
N GLU A 95 0.98 -3.41 16.02
CA GLU A 95 2.41 -3.71 16.01
C GLU A 95 3.08 -3.15 14.73
N PRO A 96 3.36 -1.83 14.67
CA PRO A 96 3.85 -1.17 13.46
C PRO A 96 5.10 -1.78 12.85
N GLN A 97 6.02 -2.27 13.67
CA GLN A 97 7.27 -2.93 13.25
C GLN A 97 7.05 -4.14 12.33
N LEU A 98 5.83 -4.71 12.28
CA LEU A 98 5.51 -5.79 11.36
C LEU A 98 5.40 -5.32 9.90
N ILE A 99 5.37 -4.01 9.64
CA ILE A 99 5.45 -3.49 8.28
C ILE A 99 6.90 -3.37 7.79
N ASP A 100 7.89 -3.39 8.70
CA ASP A 100 9.29 -3.21 8.36
C ASP A 100 9.77 -4.33 7.41
N GLY A 101 10.17 -3.93 6.21
CA GLY A 101 10.62 -4.84 5.16
C GLY A 101 9.55 -5.82 4.67
N TRP A 102 8.27 -5.61 5.02
CA TRP A 102 7.20 -6.46 4.51
C TRP A 102 7.01 -6.25 3.00
N ARG A 103 6.83 -7.37 2.30
CA ARG A 103 6.66 -7.42 0.84
C ARG A 103 5.29 -7.99 0.52
N ILE A 104 4.65 -7.43 -0.49
CA ILE A 104 3.34 -7.82 -0.99
C ILE A 104 3.53 -8.92 -2.03
N ALA A 105 2.73 -9.99 -1.89
CA ALA A 105 2.71 -11.09 -2.84
C ALA A 105 1.85 -10.74 -4.06
N ILE A 106 2.34 -11.10 -5.24
CA ILE A 106 1.68 -10.99 -6.54
C ILE A 106 1.86 -12.35 -7.23
N ASP A 107 0.77 -13.05 -7.53
CA ASP A 107 0.73 -14.39 -8.10
C ASP A 107 1.64 -15.38 -7.34
N ASP A 108 1.56 -15.40 -6.01
CA ASP A 108 2.41 -16.19 -5.09
C ASP A 108 3.92 -15.85 -5.11
N HIS A 109 4.32 -14.78 -5.80
CA HIS A 109 5.70 -14.29 -5.82
C HIS A 109 5.82 -12.96 -5.08
N THR A 110 7.02 -12.62 -4.62
CA THR A 110 7.34 -11.27 -4.13
C THR A 110 8.33 -10.63 -5.10
N PRO A 111 7.84 -10.05 -6.22
CA PRO A 111 8.72 -9.43 -7.20
C PRO A 111 9.32 -8.15 -6.64
N ASP A 112 10.58 -7.90 -6.96
CA ASP A 112 11.18 -6.56 -6.87
C ASP A 112 10.69 -5.71 -8.05
N ALA A 113 10.89 -4.39 -7.97
CA ALA A 113 10.59 -3.50 -9.10
C ALA A 113 11.60 -3.72 -10.24
N TYR A 114 11.09 -3.72 -11.46
CA TYR A 114 11.91 -3.71 -12.67
C TYR A 114 12.24 -2.27 -13.09
N PRO A 115 13.30 -2.05 -13.88
CA PRO A 115 13.62 -0.73 -14.42
C PRO A 115 12.42 -0.04 -15.13
N ALA A 116 11.62 -0.81 -15.86
CA ALA A 116 10.42 -0.32 -16.54
C ALA A 116 9.35 0.22 -15.57
N ASP A 117 9.27 -0.30 -14.34
CA ASP A 117 8.32 0.19 -13.33
C ASP A 117 8.69 1.61 -12.88
N TYR A 118 9.99 1.87 -12.73
CA TYR A 118 10.50 3.20 -12.40
C TYR A 118 10.36 4.19 -13.56
N GLU A 119 10.61 3.73 -14.80
CA GLU A 119 10.38 4.54 -16.01
C GLU A 119 8.91 4.94 -16.13
N TYR A 120 7.99 4.01 -15.86
CA TYR A 120 6.55 4.29 -15.83
C TYR A 120 6.22 5.31 -14.74
N ALA A 121 6.68 5.11 -13.50
CA ALA A 121 6.40 6.03 -12.40
C ALA A 121 6.94 7.45 -12.65
N ALA A 122 8.14 7.56 -13.22
CA ALA A 122 8.73 8.85 -13.59
C ALA A 122 7.90 9.60 -14.65
N GLY A 123 7.13 8.89 -15.47
CA GLY A 123 6.24 9.47 -16.48
C GLY A 123 4.88 9.94 -15.95
N LEU A 124 4.57 9.74 -14.66
CA LEU A 124 3.32 10.19 -14.03
C LEU A 124 3.38 11.66 -13.57
N GLY A 125 4.52 12.34 -13.80
CA GLY A 125 4.81 13.74 -13.43
C GLY A 125 4.70 14.74 -14.57
#